data_AF-A0A369NT50-F1
#
_entry.id   AF-A0A369NT50-F1
#
_cell.length_a   1.000
_cell.length_b   1.000
_cell.length_c   1.000
_cell.angle_alpha   90.00
_cell.angle_beta   90.00
_cell.angle_gamma   90.00
#
_symmetry.space_group_name_H-M   'P 1'
#
loop_
_entity.id
_entity.type
_entity.pdbx_description
1 polymer ?
#
loop_
_entity_poly.entity_id
_entity_poly.type
_entity_poly.pdbx_seq_one_letter_code
_entity_poly.pdbx_strand_id
1 'polypeptide(L)'
;MDLKQEVSLSALKRGKAPAYPVKTSINLVDTQQQRGNLLAQLGLFAIALVLIGVFAKFAVVDPLAASAASSNEVSAAQARLDVLAAENADYAELNAQYDRYVVPGLSEEEQNLVDRDVVLNLLQQKVMGVGHLSSLRMEKNTATVTCLGADLNEVSALVESLESDQRVAHVTVSTAQGENDSSTSATIQIVFAGPLDVEGDGGSKEKGAGDGAA
;
A
#
# COMPACT_ATOMS: atom_id res chain seq x y z
N MET A 1 -90.70 73.32 -93.68
CA MET A 1 -91.11 71.91 -93.47
C MET A 1 -89.84 71.08 -93.34
N ASP A 2 -89.97 69.81 -92.92
CA ASP A 2 -88.90 68.92 -92.44
C ASP A 2 -88.24 69.40 -91.13
N LEU A 3 -88.55 68.85 -89.95
CA LEU A 3 -88.62 67.44 -89.50
C LEU A 3 -87.28 66.69 -89.59
N LYS A 4 -86.48 66.74 -88.53
CA LYS A 4 -86.50 65.66 -87.51
C LYS A 4 -85.65 65.98 -86.28
N GLN A 5 -86.25 65.73 -85.13
CA GLN A 5 -85.61 65.67 -83.83
C GLN A 5 -85.00 64.28 -83.66
N GLU A 6 -83.73 64.19 -83.27
CA GLU A 6 -83.19 63.01 -82.59
C GLU A 6 -82.55 63.44 -81.28
N VAL A 7 -83.22 63.10 -80.18
CA VAL A 7 -82.69 63.23 -78.82
C VAL A 7 -82.72 61.84 -78.20
N SER A 8 -81.57 61.17 -78.15
CA SER A 8 -81.38 59.95 -77.37
C SER A 8 -79.88 59.65 -77.23
N LEU A 9 -79.36 58.98 -76.21
CA LEU A 9 -79.82 58.65 -74.84
C LEU A 9 -78.55 58.21 -74.06
N SER A 10 -78.67 57.64 -72.85
CA SER A 10 -77.57 56.94 -72.16
C SER A 10 -76.27 57.77 -72.00
N ALA A 11 -76.22 58.79 -71.14
CA ALA A 11 -76.48 58.65 -69.71
C ALA A 11 -75.82 57.39 -69.11
N LEU A 12 -74.48 57.35 -69.06
CA LEU A 12 -73.73 56.63 -68.01
C LEU A 12 -72.24 57.04 -68.00
N LYS A 13 -71.63 57.02 -66.80
CA LYS A 13 -70.19 57.19 -66.51
C LYS A 13 -69.57 58.58 -66.82
N ARG A 14 -68.78 59.17 -65.93
CA ARG A 14 -68.44 58.80 -64.54
C ARG A 14 -68.01 60.10 -63.84
N GLY A 15 -68.57 60.39 -62.66
CA GLY A 15 -68.17 61.58 -61.89
C GLY A 15 -66.66 61.60 -61.64
N LYS A 16 -66.07 62.80 -61.57
CA LYS A 16 -64.64 63.01 -61.33
C LYS A 16 -64.24 62.19 -60.10
N ALA A 17 -63.40 61.17 -60.30
CA ALA A 17 -63.03 60.25 -59.24
C ALA A 17 -62.43 61.04 -58.06
N PRO A 18 -62.85 60.77 -56.81
CA PRO A 18 -62.30 61.48 -55.65
C PRO A 18 -60.79 61.27 -55.62
N ALA A 19 -60.05 62.36 -55.45
CA ALA A 19 -58.59 62.33 -55.42
C ALA A 19 -58.12 61.68 -54.11
N TYR A 20 -57.94 60.36 -54.15
CA TYR A 20 -57.38 59.61 -53.04
C TYR A 20 -55.90 59.99 -52.84
N PRO A 21 -55.47 60.30 -51.60
CA PRO A 21 -54.08 60.60 -51.32
C PRO A 21 -53.23 59.32 -51.51
N VAL A 22 -52.42 59.31 -52.57
CA VAL A 22 -51.46 58.23 -52.82
C VAL A 22 -50.25 58.46 -51.90
N LYS A 23 -49.89 57.47 -51.08
CA LYS A 23 -48.64 57.50 -50.29
C LYS A 23 -47.45 57.45 -51.26
N THR A 24 -46.84 58.60 -51.54
CA THR A 24 -45.74 58.72 -52.51
C THR A 24 -44.41 58.14 -52.00
N SER A 25 -44.24 57.99 -50.68
CA SER A 25 -43.12 57.27 -50.09
C SER A 25 -43.59 56.33 -48.98
N ILE A 26 -43.15 55.08 -49.08
CA ILE A 26 -42.99 54.20 -47.92
C ILE A 26 -41.63 54.55 -47.30
N ASN A 27 -41.54 54.63 -45.97
CA ASN A 27 -40.23 54.64 -45.34
C ASN A 27 -39.66 53.23 -45.43
N LEU A 28 -38.93 52.98 -46.51
CA LEU A 28 -38.09 51.80 -46.62
C LEU A 28 -36.93 52.03 -45.67
N VAL A 29 -37.10 51.60 -44.41
CA VAL A 29 -35.95 51.36 -43.56
C VAL A 29 -35.19 50.22 -44.23
N ASP A 30 -34.18 50.62 -44.99
CA ASP A 30 -33.20 49.68 -45.50
C ASP A 30 -32.52 49.14 -44.24
N THR A 31 -33.00 47.99 -43.76
CA THR A 31 -32.28 47.22 -42.76
C THR A 31 -31.05 46.73 -43.49
N GLN A 32 -30.05 47.62 -43.57
CA GLN A 32 -28.73 47.37 -44.12
C GLN A 32 -28.20 46.20 -43.33
N GLN A 33 -28.47 45.01 -43.85
CA GLN A 33 -28.27 43.76 -43.15
C GLN A 33 -26.77 43.65 -43.10
N GLN A 34 -26.22 44.05 -41.94
CA GLN A 34 -24.83 44.39 -41.75
C GLN A 34 -24.04 43.13 -42.06
N ARG A 35 -23.61 43.01 -43.33
CA ARG A 35 -22.94 41.83 -43.86
C ARG A 35 -21.65 41.73 -43.08
N GLY A 36 -21.70 40.93 -42.01
CA GLY A 36 -20.61 40.76 -41.07
C GLY A 36 -19.36 40.50 -41.90
N ASN A 37 -18.29 41.23 -41.59
CA ASN A 37 -17.10 41.27 -42.44
C ASN A 37 -16.66 39.84 -42.75
N LEU A 38 -16.93 39.36 -43.97
CA LEU A 38 -16.84 37.94 -44.29
C LEU A 38 -15.41 37.43 -44.10
N LEU A 39 -14.42 38.30 -44.29
CA LEU A 39 -13.02 38.03 -44.01
C LEU A 39 -12.74 37.86 -42.50
N ALA A 40 -13.37 38.65 -41.64
CA ALA A 40 -13.27 38.49 -40.19
C ALA A 40 -13.99 37.23 -39.70
N GLN A 41 -15.12 36.87 -40.31
CA GLN A 41 -15.85 35.64 -39.99
C GLN A 41 -15.10 34.39 -40.48
N LEU A 42 -14.48 34.42 -41.66
CA LEU A 42 -13.54 33.39 -42.14
C LEU A 42 -12.30 33.28 -41.24
N GLY A 43 -11.73 34.40 -40.82
CA GLY A 43 -10.60 34.43 -39.87
C GLY A 43 -10.96 33.80 -38.52
N LEU A 44 -12.11 34.17 -37.96
CA LEU A 44 -12.61 33.59 -36.70
C LEU A 44 -12.91 32.09 -36.85
N PHE A 45 -13.47 31.65 -37.98
CA PHE A 45 -13.70 30.25 -38.28
C PHE A 45 -12.41 29.44 -38.41
N ALA A 46 -11.38 29.99 -39.08
CA ALA A 46 -10.06 29.37 -39.17
C ALA A 46 -9.41 29.23 -37.78
N ILE A 47 -9.48 30.27 -36.93
CA ILE A 47 -9.01 30.23 -35.55
C ILE A 47 -9.77 29.17 -34.75
N ALA A 48 -11.10 29.09 -34.89
CA ALA A 48 -11.91 28.07 -34.23
C ALA A 48 -11.53 26.64 -34.64
N LEU A 49 -11.27 26.39 -35.93
CA LEU A 49 -10.77 25.08 -36.40
C LEU A 49 -9.39 24.74 -35.82
N VAL A 50 -8.47 25.71 -35.73
CA VAL A 50 -7.16 25.50 -35.08
C VAL A 50 -7.35 25.16 -33.60
N LEU A 51 -8.21 25.88 -32.87
CA LEU A 51 -8.50 25.60 -31.47
C LEU A 51 -9.15 24.22 -31.27
N ILE A 52 -10.05 23.80 -32.15
CA ILE A 52 -10.65 22.45 -32.14
C ILE A 52 -9.58 21.38 -32.40
N GLY A 53 -8.67 21.59 -33.35
CA GLY A 53 -7.56 20.67 -33.64
C GLY A 53 -6.58 20.53 -32.47
N VAL A 54 -6.22 21.66 -31.84
CA VAL A 54 -5.39 21.70 -30.62
C VAL A 54 -6.11 20.97 -29.48
N PHE A 55 -7.39 21.24 -29.23
CA PHE A 55 -8.18 20.57 -28.20
C PHE A 55 -8.28 19.06 -28.46
N ALA A 56 -8.60 18.63 -29.68
CA ALA A 56 -8.69 17.22 -30.03
C ALA A 56 -7.36 16.49 -29.81
N LYS A 57 -6.22 17.12 -30.14
CA LYS A 57 -4.90 16.56 -29.84
C LYS A 57 -4.68 16.39 -28.33
N PHE A 58 -4.76 17.47 -27.56
CA PHE A 58 -4.37 17.46 -26.15
C PHE A 58 -5.40 16.80 -25.21
N ALA A 59 -6.70 16.85 -25.52
CA ALA A 59 -7.76 16.31 -24.67
C ALA A 59 -8.19 14.88 -25.03
N VAL A 60 -7.88 14.40 -26.24
CA VAL A 60 -8.33 13.07 -26.72
C VAL A 60 -7.15 12.21 -27.16
N VAL A 61 -6.35 12.67 -28.13
CA VAL A 61 -5.28 11.84 -28.72
C VAL A 61 -4.15 11.57 -27.72
N ASP A 62 -3.63 12.60 -27.06
CA ASP A 62 -2.48 12.45 -26.17
C ASP A 62 -2.82 11.61 -24.91
N PRO A 63 -3.99 11.76 -24.25
CA PRO A 63 -4.41 10.86 -23.17
C PRO A 63 -4.62 9.42 -23.63
N LEU A 64 -5.25 9.18 -24.79
CA LEU A 64 -5.44 7.83 -25.33
C LEU A 64 -4.10 7.15 -25.66
N ALA A 65 -3.15 7.90 -26.25
CA ALA A 65 -1.82 7.39 -26.55
C ALA A 65 -1.03 7.04 -25.27
N ALA A 66 -1.12 7.88 -24.22
CA ALA A 66 -0.51 7.61 -22.92
C ALA A 66 -1.12 6.36 -22.25
N SER A 67 -2.45 6.22 -22.27
CA SER A 67 -3.14 5.04 -21.73
C SER A 67 -2.81 3.76 -22.51
N ALA A 68 -2.68 3.84 -23.83
CA ALA A 68 -2.29 2.71 -24.68
C ALA A 68 -0.84 2.29 -24.44
N ALA A 69 0.10 3.25 -24.29
CA ALA A 69 1.49 2.97 -23.96
C ALA A 69 1.62 2.26 -22.60
N SER A 70 0.99 2.80 -21.55
CA SER A 70 0.97 2.20 -20.23
C SER A 70 0.35 0.80 -20.22
N SER A 71 -0.75 0.59 -20.97
CA SER A 71 -1.39 -0.73 -21.11
C SER A 71 -0.48 -1.74 -21.82
N ASN A 72 0.32 -1.30 -22.78
CA ASN A 72 1.25 -2.15 -23.52
C ASN A 72 2.48 -2.53 -22.67
N GLU A 73 2.99 -1.61 -21.84
CA GLU A 73 4.04 -1.88 -20.85
C GLU A 73 3.56 -2.89 -19.78
N VAL A 74 2.34 -2.71 -19.25
CA VAL A 74 1.74 -3.65 -18.29
C VAL A 74 1.52 -5.02 -18.93
N SER A 75 1.02 -5.09 -20.16
CA SER A 75 0.85 -6.36 -20.90
C SER A 75 2.19 -7.08 -21.13
N ALA A 76 3.25 -6.34 -21.50
CA ALA A 76 4.58 -6.90 -21.67
C ALA A 76 5.23 -7.34 -20.35
N ALA A 77 4.96 -6.63 -19.24
CA ALA A 77 5.39 -7.03 -17.91
C ALA A 77 4.65 -8.29 -17.43
N GLN A 78 3.33 -8.35 -17.64
CA GLN A 78 2.51 -9.51 -17.29
C GLN A 78 2.96 -10.76 -18.07
N ALA A 79 3.18 -10.64 -19.38
CA ALA A 79 3.69 -11.75 -20.20
C ALA A 79 5.07 -12.25 -19.73
N ARG A 80 5.93 -11.38 -19.17
CA ARG A 80 7.19 -11.80 -18.54
C ARG A 80 6.95 -12.52 -17.22
N LEU A 81 6.04 -12.04 -16.38
CA LEU A 81 5.67 -12.72 -15.13
C LEU A 81 5.07 -14.10 -15.40
N ASP A 82 4.21 -14.24 -16.41
CA ASP A 82 3.57 -15.51 -16.77
C ASP A 82 4.62 -16.53 -17.28
N VAL A 83 5.63 -16.09 -18.06
CA VAL A 83 6.76 -16.93 -18.46
C VAL A 83 7.62 -17.33 -17.26
N LEU A 84 7.99 -16.39 -16.39
CA LEU A 84 8.76 -16.70 -15.17
C LEU A 84 7.98 -17.60 -14.20
N ALA A 85 6.66 -17.47 -14.13
CA ALA A 85 5.81 -18.35 -13.33
C ALA A 85 5.75 -19.77 -13.92
N ALA A 86 5.71 -19.91 -15.25
CA ALA A 86 5.78 -21.20 -15.93
C ALA A 86 7.16 -21.87 -15.75
N GLU A 87 8.26 -21.10 -15.86
CA GLU A 87 9.62 -21.60 -15.63
C GLU A 87 9.86 -22.03 -14.16
N ASN A 88 9.18 -21.41 -13.19
CA ASN A 88 9.27 -21.76 -11.77
C ASN A 88 8.19 -22.76 -11.30
N ALA A 89 7.26 -23.19 -12.17
CA ALA A 89 6.21 -24.14 -11.79
C ALA A 89 6.79 -25.48 -11.30
N ASP A 90 7.77 -26.00 -12.04
CA ASP A 90 8.48 -27.24 -11.71
C ASP A 90 9.39 -27.09 -10.48
N TYR A 91 9.72 -25.86 -10.08
CA TYR A 91 10.61 -25.59 -8.93
C TYR A 91 9.96 -26.00 -7.60
N ALA A 92 8.64 -25.85 -7.47
CA ALA A 92 7.91 -26.29 -6.29
C ALA A 92 7.89 -27.83 -6.14
N GLU A 93 7.72 -28.55 -7.26
CA GLU A 93 7.77 -30.02 -7.25
C GLU A 93 9.20 -30.52 -7.05
N LEU A 94 10.19 -29.89 -7.69
CA LEU A 94 11.60 -30.20 -7.50
C LEU A 94 12.04 -29.94 -6.05
N ASN A 95 11.59 -28.85 -5.42
CA ASN A 95 11.87 -28.58 -4.01
C ASN A 95 11.26 -29.66 -3.11
N ALA A 96 10.00 -30.03 -3.33
CA ALA A 96 9.36 -31.12 -2.57
C ALA A 96 10.08 -32.49 -2.75
N GLN A 97 10.69 -32.73 -3.92
CA GLN A 97 11.57 -33.88 -4.12
C GLN A 97 12.94 -33.71 -3.43
N TYR A 98 13.50 -32.50 -3.38
CA TYR A 98 14.76 -32.21 -2.68
C TYR A 98 14.62 -32.31 -1.16
N ASP A 99 13.54 -31.76 -0.59
CA ASP A 99 13.16 -31.85 0.82
C ASP A 99 13.03 -33.31 1.30
N ARG A 100 12.60 -34.22 0.40
CA ARG A 100 12.52 -35.66 0.68
C ARG A 100 13.89 -36.33 0.82
N TYR A 101 14.96 -35.78 0.27
CA TYR A 101 16.26 -36.46 0.16
C TYR A 101 17.44 -35.76 0.83
N VAL A 102 17.38 -34.44 1.06
CA VAL A 102 18.58 -33.69 1.47
C VAL A 102 18.58 -33.32 2.94
N VAL A 103 17.46 -32.80 3.48
CA VAL A 103 17.23 -32.60 4.92
C VAL A 103 15.73 -32.70 5.16
N PRO A 104 15.22 -33.55 6.08
CA PRO A 104 13.86 -33.36 6.60
C PRO A 104 13.88 -32.01 7.31
N GLY A 105 13.23 -30.99 6.73
CA GLY A 105 13.39 -29.59 7.13
C GLY A 105 13.32 -29.42 8.64
N LEU A 106 14.30 -28.66 9.20
CA LEU A 106 14.70 -28.56 10.62
C LEU A 106 13.86 -29.41 11.57
N SER A 107 14.47 -30.38 12.25
CA SER A 107 13.76 -31.14 13.28
C SER A 107 13.11 -30.22 14.32
N GLU A 108 12.07 -30.69 15.01
CA GLU A 108 11.35 -29.88 16.00
C GLU A 108 12.31 -29.33 17.10
N GLU A 109 13.35 -30.10 17.45
CA GLU A 109 14.45 -29.65 18.31
C GLU A 109 15.27 -28.49 17.72
N GLU A 110 15.51 -28.48 16.41
CA GLU A 110 16.26 -27.45 15.69
C GLU A 110 15.41 -26.20 15.41
N GLN A 111 14.12 -26.35 15.13
CA GLN A 111 13.17 -25.23 15.03
C GLN A 111 12.98 -24.53 16.38
N ASN A 112 13.03 -25.27 17.48
CA ASN A 112 12.92 -24.71 18.81
C ASN A 112 14.23 -24.05 19.31
N LEU A 113 15.31 -24.02 18.52
CA LEU A 113 16.56 -23.35 18.92
C LEU A 113 16.39 -21.82 18.94
N VAL A 114 16.74 -21.20 20.05
CA VAL A 114 16.68 -19.74 20.24
C VAL A 114 17.75 -19.05 19.40
N ASP A 115 17.41 -17.92 18.80
CA ASP A 115 18.38 -17.08 18.08
C ASP A 115 19.56 -16.69 18.99
N ARG A 116 20.77 -16.87 18.49
CA ARG A 116 22.01 -16.61 19.22
C ARG A 116 22.19 -15.11 19.50
N ASP A 117 21.71 -14.23 18.63
CA ASP A 117 21.80 -12.78 18.83
C ASP A 117 20.87 -12.32 19.96
N VAL A 118 19.69 -12.93 20.10
CA VAL A 118 18.76 -12.69 21.23
C VAL A 118 19.39 -13.11 22.56
N VAL A 119 20.09 -14.25 22.58
CA VAL A 119 20.80 -14.75 23.77
C VAL A 119 21.98 -13.85 24.13
N LEU A 120 22.84 -13.51 23.18
CA LEU A 120 23.98 -12.63 23.41
C LEU A 120 23.53 -11.24 23.90
N ASN A 121 22.43 -10.72 23.36
CA ASN A 121 21.83 -9.47 23.80
C ASN A 121 21.33 -9.52 25.26
N LEU A 122 20.65 -10.60 25.68
CA LEU A 122 20.26 -10.78 27.09
C LEU A 122 21.49 -10.85 28.00
N LEU A 123 22.49 -11.68 27.65
CA LEU A 123 23.71 -11.84 28.44
C LEU A 123 24.47 -10.51 28.58
N GLN A 124 24.54 -9.71 27.52
CA GLN A 124 25.14 -8.38 27.55
C GLN A 124 24.36 -7.39 28.44
N GLN A 125 23.03 -7.42 28.39
CA GLN A 125 22.17 -6.52 29.16
C GLN A 125 22.09 -6.85 30.66
N LYS A 126 22.10 -8.15 31.01
CA LYS A 126 21.81 -8.63 32.37
C LYS A 126 23.05 -9.18 33.06
N VAL A 127 23.79 -10.07 32.39
CA VAL A 127 24.83 -10.90 33.03
C VAL A 127 26.19 -10.21 33.08
N MET A 128 26.55 -9.41 32.07
CA MET A 128 27.84 -8.71 32.03
C MET A 128 28.03 -7.64 33.13
N GLY A 129 26.99 -7.31 33.89
CA GLY A 129 27.08 -6.39 35.03
C GLY A 129 27.50 -7.05 36.35
N VAL A 130 27.60 -8.38 36.42
CA VAL A 130 27.73 -9.12 37.70
C VAL A 130 29.08 -9.83 37.81
N GLY A 131 30.00 -9.18 38.52
CA GLY A 131 31.37 -9.64 38.72
C GLY A 131 32.19 -9.72 37.42
N HIS A 132 33.24 -10.54 37.43
CA HIS A 132 34.05 -10.81 36.24
C HIS A 132 33.60 -12.08 35.54
N LEU A 133 33.06 -11.97 34.33
CA LEU A 133 32.77 -13.11 33.46
C LEU A 133 34.07 -13.85 33.12
N SER A 134 34.18 -15.10 33.58
CA SER A 134 35.34 -15.98 33.37
C SER A 134 35.12 -16.94 32.20
N SER A 135 33.92 -17.51 32.09
CA SER A 135 33.57 -18.34 30.93
C SER A 135 32.09 -18.26 30.57
N LEU A 136 31.81 -18.39 29.28
CA LEU A 136 30.47 -18.58 28.72
C LEU A 136 30.54 -19.80 27.79
N ARG A 137 29.69 -20.80 28.05
CA ARG A 137 29.44 -21.94 27.17
C ARG A 137 27.97 -21.94 26.80
N MET A 138 27.65 -22.26 25.54
CA MET A 138 26.27 -22.43 25.11
C MET A 138 26.09 -23.76 24.39
N GLU A 139 25.04 -24.50 24.75
CA GLU A 139 24.70 -25.81 24.21
C GLU A 139 23.17 -25.89 24.05
N LYS A 140 22.69 -26.14 22.83
CA LYS A 140 21.26 -26.00 22.45
C LYS A 140 20.66 -24.68 22.97
N ASN A 141 19.67 -24.71 23.85
CA ASN A 141 19.03 -23.54 24.48
C ASN A 141 19.51 -23.28 25.92
N THR A 142 20.70 -23.76 26.26
CA THR A 142 21.26 -23.61 27.61
C THR A 142 22.57 -22.85 27.54
N ALA A 143 22.68 -21.73 28.28
CA ALA A 143 23.94 -21.04 28.51
C ALA A 143 24.44 -21.33 29.93
N THR A 144 25.68 -21.80 30.04
CA THR A 144 26.40 -21.92 31.32
C THR A 144 27.42 -20.78 31.40
N VAL A 145 27.24 -19.93 32.39
CA VAL A 145 28.05 -18.76 32.69
C VAL A 145 28.85 -19.03 33.96
N THR A 146 30.12 -18.67 33.99
CA THR A 146 30.93 -18.67 35.22
C THR A 146 31.42 -17.26 35.51
N CYS A 147 30.98 -16.69 36.63
CA CYS A 147 31.46 -15.40 37.14
C CYS A 147 32.43 -15.60 38.32
N LEU A 148 33.46 -14.76 38.37
CA LEU A 148 34.43 -14.67 39.47
C LEU A 148 34.20 -13.37 40.24
N GLY A 149 34.21 -13.45 41.57
CA GLY A 149 34.10 -12.29 42.46
C GLY A 149 32.71 -11.66 42.49
N ALA A 150 31.68 -12.39 42.06
CA ALA A 150 30.30 -11.93 42.16
C ALA A 150 29.81 -12.05 43.62
N ASP A 151 29.19 -11.00 44.15
CA ASP A 151 28.56 -11.07 45.47
C ASP A 151 27.27 -11.92 45.41
N LEU A 152 26.95 -12.61 46.52
CA LEU A 152 25.77 -13.49 46.54
C LEU A 152 24.46 -12.71 46.32
N ASN A 153 24.37 -11.46 46.80
CA ASN A 153 23.18 -10.63 46.60
C ASN A 153 23.07 -10.14 45.15
N GLU A 154 24.20 -9.83 44.50
CA GLU A 154 24.24 -9.48 43.07
C GLU A 154 23.83 -10.67 42.19
N VAL A 155 24.28 -11.89 42.54
CA VAL A 155 23.87 -13.13 41.86
C VAL A 155 22.38 -13.42 42.08
N SER A 156 21.85 -13.23 43.28
CA SER A 156 20.41 -13.37 43.53
C SER A 156 19.56 -12.35 42.75
N ALA A 157 19.97 -11.08 42.72
CA ALA A 157 19.28 -10.04 41.93
C ALA A 157 19.37 -10.32 40.41
N LEU A 158 20.46 -10.93 39.95
CA LEU A 158 20.60 -11.38 38.56
C LEU A 158 19.63 -12.51 38.23
N VAL A 159 19.51 -13.52 39.11
CA VAL A 159 18.54 -14.62 38.94
C VAL A 159 17.13 -14.05 38.82
N GLU A 160 16.70 -13.22 39.78
CA GLU A 160 15.38 -12.59 39.75
C GLU A 160 15.16 -11.78 38.47
N SER A 161 16.15 -10.99 38.04
CA SER A 161 16.05 -10.25 36.78
C SER A 161 16.06 -11.14 35.53
N LEU A 162 16.63 -12.35 35.56
CA LEU A 162 16.62 -13.28 34.43
C LEU A 162 15.32 -14.07 34.39
N GLU A 163 14.83 -14.58 35.53
CA GLU A 163 13.54 -15.27 35.64
C GLU A 163 12.35 -14.35 35.33
N SER A 164 12.49 -13.04 35.50
CA SER A 164 11.50 -12.05 35.06
C SER A 164 11.46 -11.81 33.54
N ASP A 165 12.45 -12.30 32.77
CA ASP A 165 12.53 -12.07 31.33
C ASP A 165 11.86 -13.22 30.56
N GLN A 166 10.84 -12.89 29.76
CA GLN A 166 10.06 -13.82 28.94
C GLN A 166 10.89 -14.71 27.97
N ARG A 167 12.17 -14.39 27.74
CA ARG A 167 13.09 -15.19 26.91
C ARG A 167 13.74 -16.35 27.70
N VAL A 168 13.61 -16.35 29.02
CA VAL A 168 14.21 -17.34 29.93
C VAL A 168 13.12 -18.26 30.46
N ALA A 169 13.35 -19.57 30.37
CA ALA A 169 12.45 -20.59 30.92
C ALA A 169 12.71 -20.83 32.42
N HIS A 170 13.99 -20.91 32.82
CA HIS A 170 14.42 -20.98 34.22
C HIS A 170 15.93 -20.72 34.37
N VAL A 171 16.37 -20.44 35.60
CA VAL A 171 17.78 -20.25 35.95
C VAL A 171 18.15 -21.16 37.11
N THR A 172 19.34 -21.77 37.06
CA THR A 172 19.94 -22.53 38.16
C THR A 172 21.27 -21.91 38.54
N VAL A 173 21.53 -21.73 39.84
CA VAL A 173 22.81 -21.21 40.35
C VAL A 173 23.51 -22.26 41.22
N SER A 174 24.82 -22.36 41.05
CA SER A 174 25.73 -23.11 41.90
C SER A 174 26.91 -22.22 42.29
N THR A 175 27.02 -21.89 43.58
CA THR A 175 28.12 -21.09 44.12
C THR A 175 29.20 -21.98 44.72
N ALA A 176 30.46 -21.64 44.43
CA ALA A 176 31.63 -22.28 45.03
C ALA A 176 32.57 -21.19 45.58
N GLN A 177 32.83 -21.25 46.89
CA GLN A 177 33.67 -20.28 47.59
C GLN A 177 35.12 -20.77 47.66
N GLY A 178 36.07 -19.91 47.30
CA GLY A 178 37.49 -20.22 47.41
C GLY A 178 37.98 -20.13 48.86
N GLU A 179 38.69 -21.16 49.33
CA GLU A 179 39.13 -21.27 50.73
C GLU A 179 40.27 -20.31 51.13
N ASN A 180 40.89 -19.63 50.16
CA ASN A 180 42.08 -18.78 50.39
C ASN A 180 41.95 -17.44 49.64
N ASP A 181 41.33 -16.42 50.24
CA ASP A 181 41.15 -15.03 49.73
C ASP A 181 40.73 -14.91 48.25
N SER A 182 40.13 -15.96 47.71
CA SER A 182 39.85 -16.12 46.28
C SER A 182 38.38 -15.93 46.02
N SER A 183 38.07 -14.73 45.51
CA SER A 183 36.84 -14.33 44.80
C SER A 183 35.79 -15.44 44.63
N THR A 184 34.66 -15.33 45.34
CA THR A 184 33.52 -16.25 45.22
C THR A 184 33.20 -16.52 43.76
N SER A 185 33.14 -17.79 43.37
CA SER A 185 32.78 -18.19 42.01
C SER A 185 31.31 -18.60 41.95
N ALA A 186 30.60 -18.11 40.95
CA ALA A 186 29.19 -18.44 40.71
C ALA A 186 29.07 -19.03 39.31
N THR A 187 28.56 -20.26 39.24
CA THR A 187 28.14 -20.88 37.98
C THR A 187 26.64 -20.70 37.84
N ILE A 188 26.21 -20.04 36.78
CA ILE A 188 24.82 -19.71 36.48
C ILE A 188 24.45 -20.43 35.19
N GLN A 189 23.46 -21.31 35.25
CA GLN A 189 22.90 -22.02 34.10
C GLN A 189 21.56 -21.38 33.75
N ILE A 190 21.44 -20.87 32.53
CA ILE A 190 20.26 -20.17 32.02
C ILE A 190 19.69 -21.04 30.90
N VAL A 191 18.43 -21.47 31.05
CA VAL A 191 17.70 -22.17 29.99
C VAL A 191 16.75 -21.18 29.34
N PHE A 192 16.87 -21.01 28.03
CA PHE A 192 16.05 -20.10 27.24
C PHE A 192 14.76 -20.80 26.78
N ALA A 193 13.65 -20.06 26.78
CA ALA A 193 12.40 -20.52 26.18
C ALA A 193 12.58 -20.54 24.66
N GLY A 194 12.36 -21.70 24.04
CA GLY A 194 12.39 -21.85 22.59
C GLY A 194 11.20 -21.15 21.90
N PRO A 195 11.30 -20.80 20.61
CA PRO A 195 10.22 -20.14 19.88
C PRO A 195 8.87 -20.88 19.93
N LEU A 196 8.88 -22.21 20.00
CA LEU A 196 7.68 -23.05 20.05
C LEU A 196 7.13 -23.19 21.48
N ASP A 197 7.95 -22.99 22.51
CA ASP A 197 7.55 -23.11 23.91
C ASP A 197 6.61 -21.95 24.34
N VAL A 198 6.76 -20.78 23.70
CA VAL A 198 6.03 -19.55 24.04
C VAL A 198 4.55 -19.58 23.61
N GLU A 199 4.20 -20.36 22.57
CA GLU A 199 2.80 -20.51 22.13
C GLU A 199 1.98 -21.48 23.00
N GLY A 200 2.61 -22.19 23.94
CA GLY A 200 1.97 -23.19 24.81
C GLY A 200 1.20 -22.65 26.03
N ASP A 201 1.54 -21.47 26.57
CA ASP A 201 1.02 -20.97 27.86
C ASP A 201 -0.42 -20.38 27.80
N GLY A 202 -1.15 -20.64 26.72
CA GLY A 202 -2.59 -20.32 26.62
C GLY A 202 -3.50 -21.26 27.43
N GLY A 203 -2.96 -22.31 28.05
CA GLY A 203 -3.70 -23.46 28.57
C GLY A 203 -3.57 -23.71 30.08
N SER A 204 -4.57 -23.25 30.84
CA SER A 204 -4.93 -23.76 32.18
C SER A 204 -3.83 -23.81 33.26
N LYS A 205 -3.78 -22.76 34.09
CA LYS A 205 -3.35 -22.89 35.49
C LYS A 205 -4.33 -23.78 36.27
N GLU A 206 -4.13 -25.10 36.22
CA GLU A 206 -4.88 -26.00 37.09
C GLU A 206 -4.37 -25.86 38.54
N LYS A 207 -5.26 -25.31 39.36
CA LYS A 207 -4.98 -24.91 40.74
C LYS A 207 -4.90 -26.15 41.62
N GLY A 208 -3.70 -26.49 42.07
CA GLY A 208 -3.48 -27.58 43.01
C GLY A 208 -4.38 -27.48 44.24
N ALA A 209 -5.23 -28.50 44.43
CA ALA A 209 -5.91 -28.77 45.69
C ALA A 209 -5.17 -29.96 46.34
N GLY A 210 -4.34 -29.67 47.33
CA GLY A 210 -3.79 -30.73 48.17
C GLY A 210 -4.85 -31.24 49.13
N ASP A 211 -4.89 -32.55 49.35
CA ASP A 211 -5.21 -33.10 50.66
C ASP A 211 -4.35 -34.34 50.90
N GLY A 212 -3.99 -34.55 52.15
CA GLY A 212 -3.17 -35.69 52.56
C GLY A 212 -3.12 -35.81 54.07
N ALA A 213 -3.71 -36.88 54.60
CA ALA A 213 -3.41 -37.41 55.93
C ALA A 213 -4.02 -38.83 56.10
N ALA A 214 -3.36 -39.61 56.98
CA ALA A 214 -3.74 -40.93 57.51
C ALA A 214 -3.58 -42.14 56.57
#